data_AF-A0A2V5UBE0-F1
#
_entry.id   AF-A0A2V5UBE0-F1
#
_cell.length_a   1.000
_cell.length_b   1.000
_cell.length_c   1.000
_cell.angle_alpha   90.00
_cell.angle_beta   90.00
_cell.angle_gamma   90.00
#
_symmetry.space_group_name_H-M   'P 1'
#
loop_
_entity.id
_entity.type
_entity.pdbx_description
1 polymer ?
#
loop_
_entity_poly.entity_id
_entity_poly.type
_entity_poly.pdbx_seq_one_letter_code
_entity_poly.pdbx_strand_id
1 'polypeptide(L)'
;MLFNSFQYWIFFLMVAVLFYSMPFRVGKLLLLCASYLFYMWWDPRFIVLILTSTVVDYFLGIWLEIASGRRKKLLLAISLVVNLGILGFFKYYDFFAGSLATLLHIPKSSVVLQVVLPVGVSFYTFASLSYTFDVYWGKMKAVRNLIDYALFIAFFPHLIAGPIIRARQFISQIQYWRQPAAIVVQSGIILVLSGLLKKMVFADRFAVVADSYFSDPAAHP
;
A
#
# COMPACT_ATOMS: atom_id res chain seq x y z
N MET A 1 8.42 5.97 -8.65
CA MET A 1 9.77 5.49 -9.01
C MET A 1 9.76 3.97 -9.00
N LEU A 2 10.44 3.28 -9.91
CA LEU A 2 10.54 1.81 -9.87
C LEU A 2 11.67 1.38 -8.93
N PHE A 3 11.50 0.26 -8.21
CA PHE A 3 12.49 -0.24 -7.23
C PHE A 3 13.84 -0.63 -7.85
N ASN A 4 13.86 -0.96 -9.13
CA ASN A 4 15.06 -1.29 -9.88
C ASN A 4 15.71 -0.06 -10.56
N SER A 5 15.17 1.14 -10.40
CA SER A 5 15.70 2.35 -11.05
C SER A 5 16.75 3.06 -10.21
N PHE A 6 17.68 3.75 -10.88
CA PHE A 6 18.72 4.54 -10.22
C PHE A 6 18.13 5.66 -9.35
N GLN A 7 17.03 6.29 -9.78
CA GLN A 7 16.37 7.34 -8.98
C GLN A 7 15.86 6.81 -7.64
N TYR A 8 15.34 5.57 -7.60
CA TYR A 8 14.91 4.96 -6.35
C TYR A 8 16.07 4.76 -5.38
N TRP A 9 17.23 4.31 -5.85
CA TRP A 9 18.39 4.09 -4.99
C TRP A 9 18.96 5.39 -4.42
N ILE A 10 19.03 6.47 -5.21
CA ILE A 10 19.39 7.80 -4.71
C ILE A 10 18.41 8.24 -3.62
N PHE A 11 17.10 8.16 -3.92
CA PHE A 11 16.05 8.53 -2.98
C PHE A 11 16.14 7.71 -1.68
N PHE A 12 16.26 6.39 -1.80
CA PHE A 12 16.36 5.47 -0.66
C PHE A 12 17.59 5.76 0.21
N LEU A 13 18.78 5.91 -0.40
CA LEU A 13 20.00 6.20 0.33
C LEU A 13 19.93 7.56 1.03
N MET A 14 19.40 8.58 0.36
CA MET A 14 19.19 9.90 0.95
C MET A 14 18.27 9.83 2.17
N VAL A 15 17.12 9.17 2.05
CA VAL A 15 16.16 9.01 3.14
C VAL A 15 16.77 8.19 4.28
N ALA A 16 17.51 7.11 3.98
CA ALA A 16 18.15 6.28 4.98
C ALA A 16 19.21 7.05 5.77
N VAL A 17 20.12 7.77 5.09
CA VAL A 17 21.16 8.59 5.73
C VAL A 17 20.53 9.67 6.61
N LEU A 18 19.53 10.40 6.10
CA LEU A 18 18.83 11.43 6.87
C LEU A 18 18.10 10.84 8.09
N PHE A 19 17.43 9.69 7.93
CA PHE A 19 16.72 9.02 9.02
C PHE A 19 17.66 8.62 10.15
N TYR A 20 18.81 7.99 9.84
CA TYR A 20 19.77 7.56 10.85
C TYR A 20 20.61 8.70 11.45
N SER A 21 20.66 9.86 10.79
CA SER A 21 21.37 11.06 11.28
C SER A 21 20.53 11.91 12.24
N MET A 22 19.22 11.65 12.34
CA MET A 22 18.28 12.45 13.13
C MET A 22 17.71 11.69 14.33
N PRO A 23 17.24 12.39 15.38
CA PRO A 23 16.47 11.74 16.44
C PRO A 23 15.23 11.06 15.87
N PHE A 24 14.89 9.87 16.40
CA PHE A 24 13.81 9.03 15.89
C PHE A 24 12.47 9.77 15.71
N ARG A 25 12.12 10.70 16.62
CA ARG A 25 10.88 11.50 16.51
C ARG A 25 10.82 12.30 15.20
N VAL A 26 11.93 12.93 14.81
CA VAL A 26 12.06 13.69 13.55
C VAL A 26 12.19 12.72 12.38
N GLY A 27 12.96 11.64 12.55
CA GLY A 27 13.09 10.57 11.57
C GLY A 27 11.74 9.96 11.16
N LYS A 28 10.79 9.80 12.09
CA LYS A 28 9.42 9.34 11.77
C LYS A 28 8.68 10.30 10.83
N LEU A 29 8.78 11.59 11.08
CA LEU A 29 8.15 12.60 10.22
C LEU A 29 8.82 12.62 8.84
N LEU A 30 10.15 12.54 8.80
CA LEU A 30 10.91 12.38 7.57
C LEU A 30 10.44 11.15 6.77
N LEU A 31 10.30 9.99 7.42
CA LEU A 31 9.82 8.77 6.76
C LEU A 31 8.40 8.93 6.22
N LEU A 32 7.52 9.64 6.93
CA LEU A 32 6.16 9.92 6.45
C LEU A 32 6.18 10.85 5.23
N CYS A 33 6.92 11.94 5.29
CA CYS A 33 7.08 12.88 4.18
C CYS A 33 7.70 12.18 2.96
N ALA A 34 8.78 11.43 3.16
CA ALA A 34 9.40 10.62 2.12
C ALA A 34 8.40 9.62 1.53
N SER A 35 7.57 9.01 2.37
CA SER A 35 6.56 8.05 1.94
C SER A 35 5.50 8.66 1.01
N TYR A 36 4.99 9.84 1.38
CA TYR A 36 4.06 10.57 0.53
C TYR A 36 4.72 11.08 -0.76
N LEU A 37 5.95 11.59 -0.70
CA LEU A 37 6.69 12.01 -1.89
C LEU A 37 6.91 10.84 -2.86
N PHE A 38 7.28 9.67 -2.35
CA PHE A 38 7.46 8.47 -3.16
C PHE A 38 6.16 8.03 -3.82
N TYR A 39 5.04 8.09 -3.09
CA TYR A 39 3.73 7.77 -3.65
C TYR A 39 3.30 8.75 -4.73
N MET A 40 3.41 10.05 -4.45
CA MET A 40 3.04 11.13 -5.38
C MET A 40 3.94 11.17 -6.62
N TRP A 41 5.12 10.53 -6.59
CA TRP A 41 5.99 10.40 -7.76
C TRP A 41 5.31 9.66 -8.93
N TRP A 42 4.40 8.74 -8.66
CA TRP A 42 3.66 8.06 -9.72
C TRP A 42 2.55 8.95 -10.27
N ASP A 43 1.65 9.41 -9.41
CA ASP A 43 0.64 10.41 -9.76
C ASP A 43 0.16 11.12 -8.46
N PRO A 44 0.34 12.44 -8.35
CA PRO A 44 0.03 13.18 -7.14
C PRO A 44 -1.46 13.24 -6.82
N ARG A 45 -2.36 13.07 -7.81
CA ARG A 45 -3.81 13.18 -7.61
C ARG A 45 -4.36 12.16 -6.62
N PHE A 46 -3.73 10.99 -6.58
CA PHE A 46 -4.21 9.88 -5.76
C PHE A 46 -3.77 9.93 -4.30
N ILE A 47 -2.93 10.90 -3.90
CA ILE A 47 -2.57 11.08 -2.48
C ILE A 47 -3.83 11.33 -1.64
N VAL A 48 -4.84 11.97 -2.22
CA VAL A 48 -6.13 12.22 -1.60
C VAL A 48 -6.80 10.92 -1.16
N LEU A 49 -6.64 9.82 -1.90
CA LEU A 49 -7.22 8.52 -1.52
C LEU A 49 -6.54 7.95 -0.27
N ILE A 50 -5.21 7.98 -0.23
CA ILE A 50 -4.44 7.53 0.94
C ILE A 50 -4.78 8.40 2.15
N LEU A 51 -4.80 9.72 2.01
CA LEU A 51 -5.11 10.63 3.11
C LEU A 51 -6.55 10.42 3.61
N THR A 52 -7.51 10.26 2.70
CA THR A 52 -8.92 10.03 3.07
C THR A 52 -9.08 8.71 3.80
N SER A 53 -8.52 7.61 3.28
CA SER A 53 -8.56 6.30 3.96
C SER A 53 -7.85 6.37 5.32
N THR A 54 -6.69 7.05 5.39
CA THR A 54 -5.94 7.25 6.63
C THR A 54 -6.77 7.99 7.68
N VAL A 55 -7.38 9.12 7.32
CA VAL A 55 -8.16 9.93 8.27
C VAL A 55 -9.41 9.17 8.72
N VAL A 56 -10.16 8.58 7.79
CA VAL A 56 -11.40 7.84 8.09
C VAL A 56 -11.10 6.68 9.03
N ASP A 57 -10.18 5.78 8.67
CA ASP A 57 -9.95 4.57 9.46
C ASP A 57 -9.18 4.84 10.76
N TYR A 58 -8.38 5.90 10.83
CA TYR A 58 -7.81 6.37 12.10
C TYR A 58 -8.90 6.66 13.13
N PHE A 59 -9.88 7.50 12.77
CA PHE A 59 -10.98 7.86 13.66
C PHE A 59 -11.93 6.69 13.90
N LEU A 60 -12.25 5.89 12.87
CA LEU A 60 -13.04 4.67 13.06
C LEU A 60 -12.37 3.70 14.01
N GLY A 61 -11.05 3.51 13.94
CA GLY A 61 -10.30 2.70 14.90
C GLY A 61 -10.45 3.20 16.34
N ILE A 62 -10.27 4.51 16.56
CA ILE A 62 -10.46 5.14 17.88
C ILE A 62 -11.87 4.88 18.41
N TRP A 63 -12.90 5.08 17.58
CA TRP A 63 -14.29 4.89 17.97
C TRP A 63 -14.68 3.42 18.14
N LEU A 64 -14.08 2.51 17.37
CA LEU A 64 -14.28 1.06 17.47
C LEU A 64 -13.80 0.49 18.80
N GLU A 65 -12.73 1.06 19.37
CA GLU A 65 -12.20 0.62 20.66
C GLU A 65 -13.19 0.88 21.81
N ILE A 66 -13.88 2.02 21.78
CA ILE A 66 -14.81 2.46 22.83
C ILE A 66 -16.27 2.04 22.58
N ALA A 67 -16.62 1.71 21.33
CA ALA A 67 -17.98 1.31 20.98
C ALA A 67 -18.29 -0.13 21.40
N SER A 68 -19.57 -0.39 21.69
CA SER A 68 -20.10 -1.73 21.99
C SER A 68 -21.36 -2.03 21.18
N GLY A 69 -21.74 -3.31 21.13
CA GLY A 69 -22.99 -3.78 20.51
C GLY A 69 -23.17 -3.34 19.05
N ARG A 70 -24.35 -2.79 18.74
CA ARG A 70 -24.75 -2.38 17.38
C ARG A 70 -23.88 -1.27 16.80
N ARG A 71 -23.45 -0.31 17.64
CA ARG A 71 -22.58 0.81 17.22
C ARG A 71 -21.24 0.30 16.71
N LYS A 72 -20.64 -0.67 17.40
CA LYS A 72 -19.37 -1.27 17.00
C LYS A 72 -19.45 -1.96 15.63
N LYS A 73 -20.54 -2.69 15.37
CA LYS A 73 -20.81 -3.31 14.06
C LYS A 73 -21.01 -2.28 12.96
N LEU A 74 -21.74 -1.18 13.24
CA LEU A 74 -21.96 -0.10 12.27
C LEU A 74 -20.64 0.59 11.89
N LEU A 75 -19.79 0.92 12.87
CA LEU A 75 -18.48 1.53 12.61
C LEU A 75 -17.58 0.63 11.75
N LEU A 76 -17.58 -0.68 12.02
CA LEU A 76 -16.86 -1.64 11.20
C LEU A 76 -17.45 -1.66 9.77
N ALA A 77 -18.78 -1.72 9.63
CA ALA A 77 -19.43 -1.69 8.33
C ALA A 77 -19.10 -0.43 7.53
N ILE A 78 -19.02 0.74 8.17
CA ILE A 78 -18.57 1.98 7.53
C ILE A 78 -17.14 1.85 7.00
N SER A 79 -16.21 1.33 7.82
CA SER A 79 -14.82 1.08 7.37
C SER A 79 -14.79 0.14 6.16
N LEU A 80 -15.57 -0.95 6.19
CA LEU A 80 -15.66 -1.89 5.06
C LEU A 80 -16.19 -1.23 3.80
N VAL A 81 -17.29 -0.48 3.90
CA VAL A 81 -17.93 0.17 2.75
C VAL A 81 -17.00 1.21 2.13
N VAL A 82 -16.30 2.02 2.94
CA VAL A 82 -15.36 3.02 2.42
C VAL A 82 -14.18 2.35 1.72
N ASN A 83 -13.51 1.40 2.39
CA ASN A 83 -12.33 0.72 1.85
C ASN A 83 -12.63 -0.12 0.62
N LEU A 84 -13.65 -0.98 0.70
CA LEU A 84 -14.06 -1.82 -0.43
C LEU A 84 -14.75 -1.02 -1.52
N GLY A 85 -15.37 0.12 -1.19
CA GLY A 85 -15.90 1.06 -2.17
C GLY A 85 -14.80 1.70 -3.01
N ILE A 86 -13.74 2.20 -2.38
CA ILE A 86 -12.55 2.73 -3.08
C ILE A 86 -11.92 1.63 -3.95
N LEU A 87 -11.69 0.45 -3.39
CA LEU A 87 -11.08 -0.67 -4.13
C LEU A 87 -11.98 -1.14 -5.28
N GLY A 88 -13.29 -1.29 -5.04
CA GLY A 88 -14.28 -1.70 -6.02
C GLY A 88 -14.36 -0.72 -7.19
N PHE A 89 -14.42 0.57 -6.90
CA PHE A 89 -14.46 1.61 -7.92
C PHE A 89 -13.19 1.64 -8.76
N PHE A 90 -12.02 1.77 -8.15
CA PHE A 90 -10.78 1.94 -8.91
C PHE A 90 -10.29 0.67 -9.61
N LYS A 91 -10.59 -0.52 -9.08
CA LYS A 91 -10.07 -1.79 -9.61
C LYS A 91 -11.04 -2.54 -10.50
N TYR A 92 -12.35 -2.44 -10.22
CA TYR A 92 -13.32 -3.34 -10.83
C TYR A 92 -14.45 -2.61 -11.58
N TYR A 93 -14.58 -1.29 -11.46
CA TYR A 93 -15.66 -0.55 -12.12
C TYR A 93 -15.71 -0.80 -13.62
N ASP A 94 -14.61 -0.57 -14.35
CA ASP A 94 -14.61 -0.71 -15.81
C ASP A 94 -14.84 -2.16 -16.26
N PHE A 95 -14.36 -3.13 -15.48
CA PHE A 95 -14.64 -4.55 -15.74
C PHE A 95 -16.14 -4.83 -15.63
N PHE A 96 -16.77 -4.46 -14.51
CA PHE A 96 -18.20 -4.69 -14.30
C PHE A 96 -19.07 -3.88 -15.27
N ALA A 97 -18.72 -2.62 -15.52
CA ALA A 97 -19.39 -1.75 -16.48
C ALA A 97 -19.33 -2.33 -17.89
N GLY A 98 -18.16 -2.81 -18.32
CA GLY A 98 -17.97 -3.46 -19.62
C GLY A 98 -18.76 -4.76 -19.75
N SER A 99 -18.80 -5.59 -18.71
CA SER A 99 -19.62 -6.81 -18.69
C SER A 99 -21.11 -6.50 -18.74
N LEU A 100 -21.58 -5.50 -17.99
CA LEU A 100 -22.99 -5.09 -17.98
C LEU A 100 -23.42 -4.49 -19.32
N ALA A 101 -22.61 -3.63 -19.92
CA ALA A 101 -22.87 -3.07 -21.24
C ALA A 101 -22.98 -4.17 -22.30
N THR A 102 -22.12 -5.20 -22.22
CA THR A 102 -22.18 -6.36 -23.11
C THR A 102 -23.47 -7.16 -22.92
N LEU A 103 -23.88 -7.38 -21.66
CA LEU A 103 -25.09 -8.11 -21.30
C LEU A 103 -26.37 -7.38 -21.75
N LEU A 104 -26.39 -6.05 -21.65
CA LEU A 104 -27.53 -5.21 -22.04
C LEU A 104 -27.50 -4.79 -23.52
N HIS A 105 -26.47 -5.19 -24.28
CA HIS A 105 -26.23 -4.77 -25.66
C HIS A 105 -26.20 -3.24 -25.86
N ILE A 106 -25.72 -2.50 -24.86
CA ILE A 106 -25.54 -1.04 -24.91
C ILE A 106 -24.07 -0.73 -25.26
N PRO A 107 -23.78 0.36 -25.98
CA PRO A 107 -22.39 0.75 -26.25
C PRO A 107 -21.58 0.87 -24.96
N LYS A 108 -20.42 0.20 -24.91
CA LYS A 108 -19.50 0.24 -23.76
C LYS A 108 -19.06 1.66 -23.42
N SER A 109 -18.97 2.55 -24.42
CA SER A 109 -18.66 3.96 -24.25
C SER A 109 -19.66 4.73 -23.38
N SER A 110 -20.88 4.21 -23.21
CA SER A 110 -21.90 4.83 -22.37
C SER A 110 -21.73 4.52 -20.87
N VAL A 111 -20.91 3.52 -20.49
CA VAL A 111 -20.83 3.02 -19.11
C VAL A 111 -19.37 2.89 -18.60
N VAL A 112 -18.40 2.62 -19.48
CA VAL A 112 -16.98 2.49 -19.10
C VAL A 112 -16.35 3.87 -18.97
N LEU A 113 -15.69 4.14 -17.84
CA LEU A 113 -15.12 5.46 -17.51
C LEU A 113 -13.59 5.51 -17.74
N GLN A 114 -12.94 4.37 -17.99
CA GLN A 114 -11.48 4.28 -18.13
C GLN A 114 -10.77 4.83 -16.88
N VAL A 115 -11.18 4.30 -15.73
CA VAL A 115 -10.68 4.70 -14.42
C VAL A 115 -9.20 4.35 -14.29
N VAL A 116 -8.39 5.37 -14.03
CA VAL A 116 -6.95 5.18 -13.77
C VAL A 116 -6.76 4.48 -12.43
N LEU A 117 -6.20 3.27 -12.46
CA LEU A 117 -5.95 2.44 -11.27
C LEU A 117 -4.77 3.02 -10.46
N PRO A 118 -4.98 3.42 -9.20
CA PRO A 118 -3.90 3.93 -8.39
C PRO A 118 -2.94 2.82 -7.97
N VAL A 119 -1.65 3.13 -7.94
CA VAL A 119 -0.65 2.17 -7.46
C VAL A 119 -0.92 1.88 -5.98
N GLY A 120 -0.84 0.61 -5.60
CA GLY A 120 -0.91 0.22 -4.19
C GLY A 120 -2.30 0.25 -3.54
N VAL A 121 -3.40 0.55 -4.26
CA VAL A 121 -4.77 0.61 -3.66
C VAL A 121 -5.10 -0.63 -2.86
N SER A 122 -4.88 -1.81 -3.44
CA SER A 122 -5.18 -3.06 -2.73
C SER A 122 -4.38 -3.17 -1.42
N PHE A 123 -3.10 -2.79 -1.40
CA PHE A 123 -2.24 -2.95 -0.23
C PHE A 123 -2.66 -2.04 0.92
N TYR A 124 -2.82 -0.74 0.68
CA TYR A 124 -3.20 0.18 1.75
C TYR A 124 -4.64 -0.05 2.21
N THR A 125 -5.56 -0.45 1.31
CA THR A 125 -6.93 -0.82 1.67
C THR A 125 -6.95 -2.05 2.59
N PHE A 126 -6.21 -3.12 2.25
CA PHE A 126 -6.17 -4.31 3.11
C PHE A 126 -5.41 -4.10 4.41
N ALA A 127 -4.36 -3.26 4.40
CA ALA A 127 -3.66 -2.84 5.61
C ALA A 127 -4.61 -2.07 6.55
N SER A 128 -5.38 -1.13 6.01
CA SER A 128 -6.36 -0.36 6.76
C SER A 128 -7.49 -1.23 7.32
N LEU A 129 -8.06 -2.12 6.50
CA LEU A 129 -9.07 -3.08 6.94
C LEU A 129 -8.52 -4.02 8.02
N SER A 130 -7.30 -4.53 7.85
CA SER A 130 -6.67 -5.37 8.88
C SER A 130 -6.59 -4.64 10.22
N TYR A 131 -6.28 -3.36 10.22
CA TYR A 131 -6.26 -2.55 11.43
C TYR A 131 -7.66 -2.44 12.08
N THR A 132 -8.69 -2.07 11.31
CA THR A 132 -10.04 -1.93 11.87
C THR A 132 -10.62 -3.25 12.36
N PHE A 133 -10.31 -4.37 11.69
CA PHE A 133 -10.63 -5.71 12.19
C PHE A 133 -9.90 -6.08 13.47
N ASP A 134 -8.59 -5.81 13.57
CA ASP A 134 -7.83 -6.10 14.78
C ASP A 134 -8.31 -5.27 15.98
N VAL A 135 -8.72 -4.01 15.77
CA VAL A 135 -9.36 -3.20 16.83
C VAL A 135 -10.76 -3.72 17.16
N TYR A 136 -11.56 -4.07 16.15
CA TYR A 136 -12.90 -4.61 16.34
C TYR A 136 -12.90 -5.89 17.19
N TRP A 137 -11.97 -6.81 16.94
CA TRP A 137 -11.83 -8.05 17.70
C TRP A 137 -11.10 -7.89 19.04
N GLY A 138 -10.71 -6.67 19.44
CA GLY A 138 -9.95 -6.44 20.68
C GLY A 138 -8.54 -7.06 20.64
N LYS A 139 -8.05 -7.34 19.44
CA LYS A 139 -6.76 -7.94 19.14
C LYS A 139 -5.63 -6.92 19.30
N MET A 140 -5.90 -5.64 19.09
CA MET A 140 -5.01 -4.52 19.43
C MET A 140 -5.82 -3.31 19.91
N LYS A 141 -5.17 -2.39 20.63
CA LYS A 141 -5.71 -1.05 20.90
C LYS A 141 -5.60 -0.18 19.66
N ALA A 142 -6.49 0.81 19.53
CA ALA A 142 -6.42 1.79 18.46
C ALA A 142 -5.15 2.62 18.59
N VAL A 143 -4.56 2.96 17.44
CA VAL A 143 -3.39 3.84 17.38
C VAL A 143 -3.85 5.26 17.75
N ARG A 144 -3.17 5.89 18.71
CA ARG A 144 -3.52 7.23 19.23
C ARG A 144 -2.71 8.37 18.59
N ASN A 145 -1.67 8.04 17.83
CA ASN A 145 -0.86 9.00 17.11
C ASN A 145 -1.13 8.89 15.61
N LEU A 146 -1.69 9.95 15.02
CA LEU A 146 -2.02 9.99 13.60
C LEU A 146 -0.80 9.78 12.71
N ILE A 147 0.39 10.27 13.10
CA ILE A 147 1.63 10.11 12.34
C ILE A 147 2.02 8.63 12.27
N ASP A 148 1.91 7.90 13.38
CA ASP A 148 2.26 6.47 13.43
C ASP A 148 1.31 5.65 12.55
N TYR A 149 0.01 5.98 12.57
CA TYR A 149 -0.99 5.34 11.72
C TYR A 149 -0.82 5.70 10.23
N ALA A 150 -0.60 6.98 9.92
CA ALA A 150 -0.33 7.46 8.57
C ALA A 150 0.93 6.81 7.99
N LEU A 151 1.99 6.68 8.79
CA LEU A 151 3.21 6.00 8.39
C LEU A 151 2.96 4.51 8.14
N PHE A 152 2.15 3.84 8.95
CA PHE A 152 1.74 2.45 8.70
C PHE A 152 1.07 2.27 7.34
N ILE A 153 0.15 3.16 6.99
CA ILE A 153 -0.58 3.08 5.73
C ILE A 153 0.31 3.43 4.54
N ALA A 154 1.17 4.44 4.67
CA ALA A 154 1.90 5.02 3.53
C ALA A 154 3.34 4.48 3.35
N PHE A 155 3.87 3.64 4.26
CA PHE A 155 5.28 3.29 4.30
C PHE A 155 5.84 2.84 2.94
N PHE A 156 6.67 3.69 2.31
CA PHE A 156 7.08 3.49 0.91
C PHE A 156 7.80 2.18 0.59
N PRO A 157 8.63 1.60 1.47
CA PRO A 157 9.29 0.33 1.17
C PRO A 157 8.27 -0.81 0.99
N HIS A 158 7.04 -0.62 1.47
CA HIS A 158 5.99 -1.63 1.47
C HIS A 158 4.83 -1.33 0.51
N LEU A 159 4.49 -0.05 0.36
CA LEU A 159 3.22 0.43 -0.19
C LEU A 159 2.81 -0.16 -1.55
N ILE A 160 3.78 -0.48 -2.41
CA ILE A 160 3.51 -0.85 -3.81
C ILE A 160 3.38 -2.37 -4.01
N ALA A 161 4.19 -3.17 -3.32
CA ALA A 161 4.33 -4.60 -3.64
C ALA A 161 4.80 -5.48 -2.47
N GLY A 162 4.74 -4.99 -1.23
CA GLY A 162 5.15 -5.78 -0.07
C GLY A 162 4.04 -6.72 0.45
N PRO A 163 4.38 -7.76 1.23
CA PRO A 163 3.39 -8.66 1.85
C PRO A 163 2.52 -7.96 2.90
N ILE A 164 1.20 -7.90 2.73
CA ILE A 164 0.26 -7.15 3.60
C ILE A 164 0.65 -7.20 5.10
N ILE A 165 1.20 -6.09 5.61
CA ILE A 165 1.69 -6.00 6.99
C ILE A 165 0.52 -5.83 7.97
N ARG A 166 0.60 -6.54 9.10
CA ARG A 166 -0.33 -6.35 10.23
C ARG A 166 0.05 -5.11 11.02
N ALA A 167 -0.91 -4.22 11.25
CA ALA A 167 -0.73 -2.99 12.02
C ALA A 167 -0.08 -3.24 13.39
N ARG A 168 -0.48 -4.30 14.10
CA ARG A 168 0.10 -4.62 15.41
C ARG A 168 1.63 -4.81 15.38
N GLN A 169 2.16 -5.44 14.33
CA GLN A 169 3.59 -5.69 14.18
C GLN A 169 4.34 -4.42 13.77
N PHE A 170 3.75 -3.64 12.87
CA PHE A 170 4.38 -2.40 12.41
C PHE A 170 4.41 -1.33 13.50
N ILE A 171 3.28 -1.12 14.17
CA ILE A 171 3.15 -0.11 15.22
C ILE A 171 4.04 -0.46 16.41
N SER A 172 4.19 -1.74 16.78
CA SER A 172 5.11 -2.13 17.85
C SER A 172 6.57 -1.82 17.50
N GLN A 173 6.98 -2.00 16.24
CA GLN A 173 8.32 -1.62 15.78
C GLN A 173 8.55 -0.10 15.82
N ILE A 174 7.52 0.70 15.58
CA ILE A 174 7.61 2.16 15.74
C ILE A 174 7.71 2.55 17.22
N GLN A 175 6.86 1.97 18.07
CA GLN A 175 6.79 2.34 19.49
C GLN A 175 8.04 1.94 20.27
N TYR A 176 8.60 0.78 19.96
CA TYR A 176 9.78 0.21 20.61
C TYR A 176 10.99 0.18 19.67
N TRP A 177 11.16 1.25 18.90
CA TRP A 177 12.24 1.35 17.93
C TRP A 177 13.62 1.20 18.58
N ARG A 178 14.48 0.42 17.94
CA ARG A 178 15.89 0.24 18.29
C ARG A 178 16.71 0.21 17.01
N GLN A 179 17.95 0.68 17.09
CA GLN A 179 18.87 0.54 15.97
C GLN A 179 19.10 -0.94 15.65
N PRO A 180 19.04 -1.34 14.37
CA PRO A 180 19.26 -2.72 13.98
C PRO A 180 20.71 -3.13 14.24
N ALA A 181 20.92 -4.37 14.68
CA ALA A 181 22.25 -4.95 14.77
C ALA A 181 22.89 -5.07 13.36
N ALA A 182 24.22 -5.02 13.28
CA ALA A 182 24.94 -5.10 12.02
C ALA A 182 24.56 -6.34 11.19
N ILE A 183 24.31 -7.48 11.84
CA ILE A 183 23.88 -8.72 11.18
C ILE A 183 22.52 -8.57 10.45
N VAL A 184 21.60 -7.78 11.01
CA VAL A 184 20.29 -7.50 10.39
C VAL A 184 20.46 -6.62 9.17
N VAL A 185 21.34 -5.61 9.25
CA VAL A 185 21.66 -4.73 8.12
C VAL A 185 22.32 -5.52 6.98
N GLN A 186 23.30 -6.37 7.30
CA GLN A 186 23.96 -7.26 6.32
C GLN A 186 22.94 -8.19 5.65
N SER A 187 22.05 -8.80 6.43
CA SER A 187 20.98 -9.65 5.91
C SER A 187 20.05 -8.88 4.96
N GLY A 188 19.70 -7.63 5.32
CA GLY A 188 18.93 -6.72 4.46
C GLY A 188 19.62 -6.42 3.13
N ILE A 189 20.94 -6.16 3.15
CA ILE A 189 21.73 -5.93 1.92
C ILE A 189 21.72 -7.18 1.04
N ILE A 190 21.93 -8.37 1.61
CA ILE A 190 21.89 -9.64 0.87
C ILE A 190 20.50 -9.87 0.24
N LEU A 191 19.42 -9.59 0.96
CA LEU A 191 18.05 -9.69 0.45
C LEU A 191 17.80 -8.72 -0.71
N VAL A 192 18.28 -7.48 -0.61
CA VAL A 192 18.21 -6.48 -1.68
C VAL A 192 18.96 -6.96 -2.91
N LEU A 193 20.23 -7.35 -2.76
CA LEU A 193 21.08 -7.76 -3.88
C LEU A 193 20.54 -9.02 -4.56
N SER A 194 20.11 -10.02 -3.79
CA SER A 194 19.50 -11.23 -4.34
C SER A 194 18.16 -10.96 -5.02
N GLY A 195 17.35 -10.02 -4.49
CA GLY A 195 16.12 -9.57 -5.14
C GLY A 195 16.37 -8.87 -6.47
N LEU A 196 17.37 -7.98 -6.52
CA LEU A 196 17.79 -7.30 -7.75
C LEU A 196 18.30 -8.30 -8.79
N LEU A 197 19.12 -9.28 -8.39
CA LEU A 197 19.59 -10.33 -9.27
C LEU A 197 18.41 -11.14 -9.86
N LYS A 198 17.50 -11.60 -9.00
CA LYS A 198 16.29 -12.33 -9.41
C LYS A 198 15.44 -11.52 -10.38
N LYS A 199 15.30 -10.21 -10.16
CA LYS A 199 14.48 -9.34 -11.01
C LYS A 199 15.17 -9.03 -12.34
N MET A 200 16.35 -8.42 -12.30
CA MET A 200 17.02 -7.88 -13.48
C MET A 200 17.66 -8.95 -14.38
N VAL A 201 18.18 -10.03 -13.79
CA VAL A 201 18.90 -11.05 -14.56
C VAL A 201 17.98 -12.17 -15.00
N PHE A 202 17.09 -12.65 -14.13
CA PHE A 202 16.22 -13.78 -14.43
C PHE A 202 14.85 -13.31 -14.91
N ALA A 203 14.07 -12.65 -14.06
CA ALA A 203 12.67 -12.34 -14.37
C ALA A 203 12.52 -11.45 -15.61
N ASP A 204 13.33 -10.40 -15.76
CA ASP A 204 13.25 -9.51 -16.91
C ASP A 204 13.70 -10.20 -18.22
N ARG A 205 14.60 -11.20 -18.15
CA ARG A 205 14.99 -12.00 -19.32
C ARG A 205 13.95 -13.05 -19.69
N PHE A 206 13.35 -13.70 -18.70
CA PHE A 206 12.24 -14.62 -18.92
C PHE A 206 11.01 -13.89 -19.46
N ALA A 207 10.76 -12.65 -19.02
CA ALA A 207 9.68 -11.82 -19.55
C ALA A 207 9.82 -11.59 -21.05
N VAL A 208 11.02 -11.34 -21.60
CA VAL A 208 11.20 -11.19 -23.05
C VAL A 208 10.68 -12.40 -23.83
N VAL A 209 10.98 -13.61 -23.36
CA VAL A 209 10.52 -14.85 -24.00
C VAL A 209 9.02 -15.04 -23.78
N ALA A 210 8.54 -14.92 -22.54
CA ALA A 210 7.14 -15.10 -22.21
C ALA A 210 6.24 -14.09 -22.94
N ASP A 211 6.61 -12.81 -22.92
CA ASP A 211 5.87 -11.72 -23.56
C ASP A 211 5.82 -11.94 -25.07
N SER A 212 6.91 -12.39 -25.71
CA SER A 212 6.88 -12.71 -27.15
C SER A 212 5.84 -13.79 -27.47
N TYR A 213 5.74 -14.84 -26.66
CA TYR A 213 4.79 -15.92 -26.85
C TYR A 213 3.34 -15.50 -26.56
N PHE A 214 3.10 -14.82 -25.43
CA PHE A 214 1.76 -14.41 -25.03
C PHE A 214 1.23 -13.18 -25.78
N SER A 215 2.09 -12.41 -26.44
CA SER A 215 1.69 -11.29 -27.29
C SER A 215 1.06 -11.74 -28.61
N ASP A 216 1.44 -12.91 -29.13
CA ASP A 216 0.83 -13.54 -30.30
C ASP A 216 0.72 -15.06 -30.11
N PRO A 217 -0.26 -15.53 -29.32
CA PRO A 217 -0.45 -16.96 -29.07
C PRO A 217 -0.79 -17.76 -30.32
N ALA A 218 -1.27 -17.10 -31.39
CA ALA A 218 -1.63 -17.75 -32.65
C ALA A 218 -0.41 -18.01 -33.54
N ALA A 219 0.66 -17.21 -33.42
CA ALA A 219 1.91 -17.39 -34.16
C ALA A 219 2.83 -18.49 -33.59
N HIS A 220 2.54 -18.99 -32.39
CA HIS A 220 3.37 -19.98 -31.70
C HIS A 220 2.51 -21.13 -31.11
N PRO A 221 2.03 -22.08 -31.95
CA PRO A 221 1.24 -23.23 -31.51
C PRO A 221 2.01 -24.24 -30.64
#